data_AF-A0AAW0B832-F1
#
_entry.id   AF-A0AAW0B832-F1
#
_cell.length_a   1.000
_cell.length_b   1.000
_cell.length_c   1.000
_cell.angle_alpha   90.00
_cell.angle_beta   90.00
_cell.angle_gamma   90.00
#
_symmetry.space_group_name_H-M   'P 1'
#
loop_
_entity.id
_entity.type
_entity.pdbx_description
1 polymer ?
#
loop_
_entity_poly.entity_id
_entity_poly.type
_entity_poly.pdbx_seq_one_letter_code
_entity_poly.pdbx_strand_id
1 'polypeptide(L)'
;MTLVGKISTYDYYRGLEKLTNNAGNLAFKKQYDSFCRAVREWQHLKSLKRGGRGNDASRPVDQTTDGELAVLCPACPHPGVNLPSNWQSVNLKKRFIYNLFLAVDACFRLKQKLVSSKATDPGLGTGWSYMVPDEPY
;
A
#
# COMPACT_ATOMS: atom_id res chain seq x y z
N MET A 1 -10.79 15.41 -15.18
CA MET A 1 -11.21 14.00 -15.39
C MET A 1 -10.59 13.13 -14.29
N THR A 2 -11.27 12.98 -13.16
CA THR A 2 -10.73 12.25 -11.99
C THR A 2 -11.80 11.33 -11.42
N LEU A 3 -12.02 10.21 -12.13
CA LEU A 3 -12.78 9.07 -11.61
C LEU A 3 -12.14 7.76 -12.08
N VAL A 4 -10.82 7.64 -11.97
CA VAL A 4 -10.05 6.45 -12.39
C VAL A 4 -10.16 5.30 -11.37
N GLY A 5 -10.80 5.51 -10.22
CA GLY A 5 -10.75 4.62 -9.06
C GLY A 5 -11.89 3.61 -8.86
N LYS A 6 -12.73 3.30 -9.87
CA LYS A 6 -13.93 2.45 -9.66
C LYS A 6 -14.08 1.24 -10.61
N ILE A 7 -12.98 0.70 -11.13
CA ILE A 7 -13.03 -0.57 -11.87
C ILE A 7 -12.12 -1.58 -11.20
N SER A 8 -12.61 -2.81 -11.04
CA SER A 8 -11.78 -3.88 -10.49
C SER A 8 -10.67 -4.25 -11.49
N THR A 9 -9.57 -4.84 -11.02
CA THR A 9 -8.53 -5.41 -11.89
C THR A 9 -9.13 -6.38 -12.92
N TYR A 10 -10.17 -7.11 -12.52
CA TYR A 10 -10.91 -8.02 -13.40
C TYR A 10 -11.62 -7.26 -14.53
N ASP A 11 -12.40 -6.23 -14.20
CA ASP A 11 -13.15 -5.45 -15.20
C ASP A 11 -12.22 -4.74 -16.19
N TYR A 12 -11.10 -4.20 -15.69
CA TYR A 12 -10.08 -3.60 -16.54
C TYR A 12 -9.50 -4.63 -17.52
N TYR A 13 -9.12 -5.81 -17.02
CA TYR A 13 -8.58 -6.88 -17.85
C TYR A 13 -9.60 -7.37 -18.89
N ARG A 14 -10.87 -7.53 -18.49
CA ARG A 14 -11.98 -7.85 -19.41
C ARG A 14 -12.16 -6.78 -20.48
N GLY A 15 -11.97 -5.51 -20.12
CA GLY A 15 -11.94 -4.40 -21.07
C GLY A 15 -10.84 -4.58 -22.12
N LEU A 16 -9.63 -4.93 -21.70
CA LEU A 16 -8.52 -5.25 -22.64
C LEU A 16 -8.86 -6.43 -23.54
N GLU A 17 -9.39 -7.53 -22.98
CA GLU A 17 -9.81 -8.69 -23.78
C GLU A 17 -10.83 -8.30 -24.86
N LYS A 18 -11.83 -7.49 -24.51
CA LYS A 18 -12.86 -7.02 -25.46
C LYS A 18 -12.29 -6.07 -26.50
N LEU A 19 -11.37 -5.18 -26.13
CA LEU A 19 -10.70 -4.29 -27.09
C LEU A 19 -9.87 -5.09 -28.10
N THR A 20 -9.25 -6.19 -27.66
CA THR A 20 -8.46 -7.06 -28.55
C THR A 20 -9.33 -7.98 -29.40
N ASN A 21 -10.43 -8.52 -28.84
CA ASN A 21 -11.27 -9.53 -29.51
C ASN A 21 -12.76 -9.34 -29.16
N ASN A 22 -13.35 -8.26 -29.67
CA ASN A 22 -14.76 -7.97 -29.37
C ASN A 22 -15.72 -9.00 -30.00
N ALA A 23 -15.36 -9.57 -31.16
CA ALA A 23 -16.18 -10.53 -31.88
C ALA A 23 -16.08 -11.97 -31.34
N GLY A 24 -15.15 -12.24 -30.42
CA GLY A 24 -14.93 -13.58 -29.88
C GLY A 24 -14.35 -14.58 -30.89
N ASN A 25 -13.87 -14.10 -32.05
CA ASN A 25 -13.37 -14.94 -33.14
C ASN A 25 -11.86 -15.21 -33.07
N LEU A 26 -11.13 -14.48 -32.23
CA LEU A 26 -9.73 -14.78 -31.91
C LEU A 26 -9.63 -15.75 -30.72
N ALA A 27 -8.68 -16.69 -30.78
CA ALA A 27 -8.33 -17.54 -29.65
C ALA A 27 -7.03 -17.02 -29.01
N PHE A 28 -7.08 -16.71 -27.72
CA PHE A 28 -5.90 -16.35 -26.93
C PHE A 28 -5.96 -16.97 -25.54
N LYS A 29 -4.79 -17.25 -24.97
CA LYS A 29 -4.68 -17.74 -23.60
C LYS A 29 -5.04 -16.62 -22.63
N LYS A 30 -5.89 -16.92 -21.64
CA LYS A 30 -6.18 -15.99 -20.54
C LYS A 30 -4.90 -15.71 -19.76
N GLN A 31 -4.52 -14.44 -19.65
CA GLN A 31 -3.31 -13.94 -18.98
C GLN A 31 -3.64 -13.13 -17.71
N TYR A 32 -4.86 -13.27 -17.18
CA TYR A 32 -5.31 -12.50 -16.01
C TYR A 32 -4.35 -12.62 -14.81
N ASP A 33 -3.89 -13.82 -14.49
CA ASP A 33 -3.00 -14.03 -13.34
C ASP A 33 -1.62 -13.42 -13.56
N SER A 34 -1.12 -13.45 -14.81
CA SER A 34 0.12 -12.76 -15.20
C SER A 34 -0.04 -11.24 -15.11
N PHE A 35 -1.20 -10.72 -15.54
CA PHE A 35 -1.54 -9.30 -15.42
C PHE A 35 -1.61 -8.86 -13.94
N CYS A 36 -2.25 -9.64 -13.08
CA CYS A 36 -2.30 -9.36 -11.63
C CYS A 36 -0.89 -9.32 -11.01
N ARG A 37 0.00 -10.24 -11.38
CA ARG A 37 1.41 -10.25 -10.93
C ARG A 37 2.17 -9.01 -11.39
N ALA A 38 2.07 -8.65 -12.67
CA ALA A 38 2.69 -7.44 -13.21
C ALA A 38 2.18 -6.17 -12.53
N VAL A 39 0.88 -6.08 -12.23
CA VAL A 39 0.31 -4.96 -11.48
C VAL A 39 0.85 -4.90 -10.06
N ARG A 40 0.97 -6.04 -9.36
CA ARG A 40 1.54 -6.11 -8.01
C ARG A 40 3.00 -5.64 -7.99
N GLU A 41 3.82 -6.13 -8.90
CA GLU A 41 5.23 -5.71 -9.06
C GLU A 41 5.32 -4.22 -9.37
N TRP A 42 4.49 -3.72 -10.29
CA TRP A 42 4.44 -2.30 -10.62
C TRP A 42 4.05 -1.44 -9.40
N GLN A 43 3.02 -1.83 -8.64
CA GLN A 43 2.62 -1.13 -7.42
C GLN A 43 3.75 -1.08 -6.39
N HIS A 44 4.47 -2.20 -6.23
CA HIS A 44 5.62 -2.28 -5.35
C HIS A 44 6.75 -1.33 -5.78
N LEU A 45 7.13 -1.35 -7.06
CA LEU A 45 8.11 -0.41 -7.63
C LEU A 45 7.68 1.06 -7.46
N LYS A 46 6.39 1.34 -7.60
CA LYS A 46 5.84 2.69 -7.35
C LYS A 46 5.94 3.09 -5.89
N SER A 47 5.78 2.16 -4.95
CA SER A 47 6.01 2.42 -3.52
C SER A 47 7.47 2.76 -3.25
N LEU A 48 8.42 1.96 -3.75
CA LEU A 48 9.86 2.23 -3.64
C LEU A 48 10.25 3.59 -4.24
N LYS A 49 9.71 3.94 -5.40
CA LYS A 49 9.96 5.24 -6.05
C LYS A 49 9.45 6.40 -5.20
N ARG A 50 8.27 6.26 -4.57
CA ARG A 50 7.71 7.29 -3.69
C ARG A 50 8.51 7.44 -2.40
N GLY A 51 8.98 6.33 -1.83
CA GLY A 51 9.85 6.33 -0.65
C GLY A 51 11.31 6.68 -0.94
N GLY A 52 11.67 7.02 -2.18
CA GLY A 52 13.03 7.39 -2.56
C GLY A 52 14.07 6.27 -2.53
N ARG A 53 13.68 5.03 -2.19
CA ARG A 53 14.59 3.88 -2.03
C ARG A 53 15.36 3.53 -3.31
N GLY A 54 14.78 3.80 -4.48
CA GLY A 54 15.46 3.60 -5.77
C GLY A 54 16.56 4.61 -6.09
N ASN A 55 16.68 5.69 -5.32
CA ASN A 55 17.66 6.76 -5.50
C ASN A 55 18.56 6.93 -4.26
N ASP A 56 18.51 6.01 -3.30
CA ASP A 56 19.37 6.06 -2.12
C ASP A 56 20.78 5.59 -2.51
N ALA A 57 21.75 6.51 -2.47
CA ALA A 57 23.15 6.23 -2.77
C ALA A 57 23.90 5.55 -1.62
N SER A 58 23.33 5.56 -0.41
CA SER A 58 23.95 5.05 0.81
C SER A 58 23.55 3.60 1.11
N ARG A 59 22.26 3.28 0.91
CA ARG A 59 21.70 1.97 1.22
C ARG A 59 21.02 1.36 0.00
N PRO A 60 21.27 0.08 -0.31
CA PRO A 60 20.50 -0.65 -1.31
C PRO A 60 19.02 -0.83 -0.91
N VAL A 61 18.18 -1.24 -1.86
CA VAL A 61 16.72 -1.37 -1.68
C VAL A 61 16.34 -2.44 -0.65
N ASP A 62 17.10 -3.53 -0.57
CA ASP A 62 16.91 -4.61 0.40
C ASP A 62 17.15 -4.17 1.86
N GLN A 63 17.85 -3.06 2.09
CA GLN A 63 18.02 -2.44 3.40
C GLN A 63 16.90 -1.44 3.75
N THR A 64 15.75 -1.50 3.08
CA THR A 64 14.56 -0.74 3.47
C THR A 64 14.04 -1.26 4.81
N THR A 65 13.90 -0.38 5.79
CA THR A 65 13.48 -0.77 7.16
C THR A 65 11.98 -0.79 7.31
N ASP A 66 11.51 -1.38 8.42
CA ASP A 66 10.09 -1.47 8.73
C ASP A 66 9.42 -0.09 8.77
N GLY A 67 8.27 0.02 8.11
CA GLY A 67 7.49 1.24 7.98
C GLY A 67 8.14 2.35 7.14
N GLU A 68 9.34 2.16 6.56
CA GLU A 68 10.04 3.22 5.82
C GLU A 68 9.26 3.71 4.57
N LEU A 69 8.44 2.84 3.98
CA LEU A 69 7.55 3.16 2.86
C LEU A 69 6.12 3.54 3.29
N ALA A 70 5.83 3.57 4.60
CA ALA A 70 4.52 3.98 5.08
C ALA A 70 4.37 5.51 4.97
N VAL A 71 3.28 5.97 4.37
CA VAL A 71 2.94 7.39 4.42
C VAL A 71 2.33 7.68 5.79
N LEU A 72 3.02 8.52 6.55
CA LEU A 72 2.52 9.02 7.84
C LEU A 72 1.21 9.77 7.62
N CYS A 73 0.23 9.51 8.49
CA CYS A 73 -1.05 10.19 8.42
C CYS A 73 -0.86 11.69 8.69
N PRO A 74 -1.21 12.61 7.75
CA PRO A 74 -0.99 14.04 7.93
C PRO A 74 -1.90 14.65 9.01
N ALA A 75 -3.01 13.97 9.35
CA ALA A 75 -3.94 14.38 10.40
C ALA A 75 -3.48 13.96 11.80
N CYS A 76 -2.57 12.98 11.91
CA CYS A 76 -2.02 12.59 13.21
C CYS A 76 -1.09 13.70 13.74
N PRO A 77 -1.04 13.93 15.07
CA PRO A 77 -0.13 14.89 15.68
C PRO A 77 1.31 14.37 15.62
N HIS A 78 2.19 15.14 14.95
CA HIS A 78 3.60 14.83 14.74
C HIS A 78 4.48 15.97 15.30
N PRO A 79 5.16 15.77 16.44
CA PRO A 79 6.09 16.74 17.00
C PRO A 79 7.17 17.14 15.99
N GLY A 80 7.40 18.44 15.84
CA GLY A 80 8.39 18.98 14.89
C GLY A 80 7.96 19.00 13.42
N VAL A 81 6.78 18.46 13.08
CA VAL A 81 6.25 18.46 11.70
C VAL A 81 5.01 19.35 11.61
N ASN A 82 3.94 18.99 12.32
CA ASN A 82 2.64 19.70 12.25
C ASN A 82 2.13 20.18 13.61
N LEU A 83 2.94 20.04 14.68
CA LEU A 83 2.65 20.60 16.00
C LEU A 83 3.44 21.89 16.27
N PRO A 84 2.85 22.90 16.93
CA PRO A 84 3.59 24.08 17.41
C PRO A 84 4.70 23.69 18.38
N SER A 85 5.82 24.42 18.41
CA SER A 85 6.96 24.10 19.30
C SER A 85 6.61 24.05 20.79
N ASN A 86 5.62 24.83 21.22
CA ASN A 86 5.14 24.91 22.60
C ASN A 86 3.92 24.01 22.89
N TRP A 87 3.62 23.02 22.04
CA TRP A 87 2.45 22.13 22.18
C TRP A 87 2.40 21.37 23.52
N GLN A 88 3.53 21.18 24.20
CA GLN A 88 3.59 20.53 25.53
C GLN A 88 3.25 21.49 26.68
N SER A 89 3.56 22.77 26.49
CA SER A 89 3.44 23.83 27.50
C SER A 89 2.07 24.51 27.50
N VAL A 90 1.17 24.15 26.57
CA VAL A 90 -0.20 24.67 26.61
C VAL A 90 -0.92 24.23 27.88
N ASN A 91 -1.83 25.09 28.34
CA ASN A 91 -2.70 24.83 29.49
C ASN A 91 -3.35 23.45 29.37
N LEU A 92 -3.38 22.71 30.49
CA LEU A 92 -3.98 21.37 30.58
C LEU A 92 -5.37 21.30 29.92
N LYS A 93 -6.19 22.34 30.07
CA LYS A 93 -7.53 22.41 29.47
C LYS A 93 -7.54 22.42 27.94
N LYS A 94 -6.43 22.73 27.27
CA LYS A 94 -6.31 22.83 25.80
C LYS A 94 -5.46 21.72 25.17
N ARG A 95 -4.82 20.84 25.97
CA ARG A 95 -3.97 19.76 25.45
C ARG A 95 -4.70 18.78 24.54
N PHE A 96 -6.02 18.60 24.73
CA PHE A 96 -6.84 17.70 23.94
C PHE A 96 -6.80 17.99 22.42
N ILE A 97 -6.46 19.23 22.03
CA ILE A 97 -6.35 19.64 20.62
C ILE A 97 -5.22 18.88 19.89
N TYR A 98 -4.19 18.45 20.62
CA TYR A 98 -3.02 17.75 20.07
C TYR A 98 -3.03 16.24 20.37
N ASN A 99 -4.13 15.69 20.87
CA ASN A 99 -4.21 14.27 21.18
C ASN A 99 -4.30 13.41 19.91
N LEU A 100 -3.59 12.28 19.93
CA LEU A 100 -3.71 11.24 18.91
C LEU A 100 -4.98 10.43 19.18
N PHE A 101 -5.95 10.53 18.27
CA PHE A 101 -7.13 9.68 18.28
C PHE A 101 -6.86 8.42 17.44
N LEU A 102 -6.75 7.28 18.11
CA LEU A 102 -6.64 5.98 17.46
C LEU A 102 -8.04 5.37 17.32
N ALA A 103 -8.60 5.47 16.11
CA ALA A 103 -9.80 4.73 15.75
C ALA A 103 -9.38 3.44 15.06
N VAL A 104 -9.63 2.30 15.72
CA VAL A 104 -9.49 0.99 15.12
C VAL A 104 -10.84 0.60 14.55
N ASP A 105 -11.00 0.67 13.23
CA ASP A 105 -12.18 0.13 12.58
C ASP A 105 -12.10 -1.41 12.62
N ALA A 106 -12.86 -2.03 13.52
CA ALA A 106 -12.94 -3.48 13.63
C ALA A 106 -13.85 -4.14 12.58
N CYS A 107 -14.38 -3.38 11.60
CA CYS A 107 -15.16 -3.95 10.50
C CYS A 107 -14.32 -4.67 9.43
N PHE A 108 -12.99 -4.71 9.57
CA PHE A 108 -12.15 -5.59 8.75
C PHE A 108 -12.33 -7.04 9.22
N ARG A 109 -13.31 -7.73 8.64
CA ARG A 109 -13.19 -9.19 8.49
C ARG A 109 -12.05 -9.45 7.51
N LEU A 110 -10.82 -9.46 8.03
CA LEU A 110 -9.65 -9.94 7.32
C LEU A 110 -9.79 -11.46 7.20
N LYS A 111 -10.74 -11.90 6.36
CA LYS A 111 -10.82 -13.30 5.97
C LYS A 111 -9.56 -13.57 5.16
N GLN A 112 -8.59 -14.22 5.78
CA GLN A 112 -7.62 -15.04 5.07
C GLN A 112 -8.44 -16.02 4.21
N LYS A 113 -8.79 -15.63 2.98
CA LYS A 113 -9.21 -16.58 1.97
C LYS A 113 -8.00 -17.51 1.81
N LEU A 114 -8.13 -18.77 2.23
CA LEU A 114 -7.19 -19.89 2.02
C LEU A 114 -5.84 -19.43 1.49
N VAL A 115 -4.94 -19.09 2.42
CA VAL A 115 -3.66 -18.44 2.12
C VAL A 115 -2.80 -19.39 1.31
N SER A 116 -2.48 -18.93 0.09
CA SER A 116 -1.37 -19.46 -0.70
C SER A 116 -0.10 -19.49 0.16
N SER A 117 0.77 -20.49 -0.01
CA SER A 117 2.00 -20.55 0.81
C SER A 117 2.95 -19.38 0.50
N LYS A 118 3.82 -18.98 1.45
CA LYS A 118 4.89 -18.00 1.19
C LYS A 118 5.76 -18.38 -0.02
N ALA A 119 5.94 -19.68 -0.26
CA ALA A 119 6.67 -20.19 -1.42
C ALA A 119 5.93 -19.97 -2.75
N THR A 120 4.59 -19.98 -2.72
CA THR A 120 3.75 -19.79 -3.90
C THR A 120 3.42 -18.32 -4.15
N ASP A 121 3.29 -17.52 -3.09
CA ASP A 121 2.98 -16.09 -3.15
C ASP A 121 3.79 -15.26 -2.13
N PRO A 122 5.07 -14.98 -2.41
CA PRO A 122 5.92 -14.22 -1.49
C PRO A 122 5.55 -12.73 -1.44
N GLY A 123 5.57 -12.15 -0.24
CA GLY A 123 5.45 -10.70 -0.05
C GLY A 123 6.61 -9.95 -0.73
N LEU A 124 6.33 -8.84 -1.41
CA LEU A 124 7.37 -8.04 -2.10
C LEU A 124 8.04 -7.00 -1.19
N GLY A 125 7.84 -7.05 0.13
CA GLY A 125 8.33 -6.01 1.05
C GLY A 125 7.53 -6.02 2.35
N THR A 126 7.38 -7.22 2.92
CA THR A 126 6.66 -7.42 4.18
C THR A 126 7.35 -6.62 5.28
N GLY A 127 6.59 -5.84 6.07
CA GLY A 127 7.16 -4.89 7.05
C GLY A 127 7.42 -3.48 6.52
N TRP A 128 7.65 -3.28 5.22
CA TRP A 128 8.14 -1.99 4.72
C TRP A 128 7.11 -0.86 4.74
N SER A 129 5.82 -1.17 4.82
CA SER A 129 4.73 -0.17 4.77
C SER A 129 3.71 -0.44 5.88
N TYR A 130 2.42 -0.52 5.55
CA TYR A 130 1.34 -0.71 6.52
C TYR A 130 1.17 -2.16 7.03
N MET A 131 1.82 -3.13 6.39
CA MET A 131 1.76 -4.54 6.80
C MET A 131 2.97 -4.87 7.68
N VAL A 132 2.75 -5.61 8.76
CA VAL A 132 3.81 -6.08 9.66
C VAL A 132 4.75 -7.07 8.96
N PRO A 133 5.99 -7.23 9.46
CA PRO A 133 6.89 -8.29 9.02
C PRO A 133 6.29 -9.69 9.21
N ASP A 134 6.79 -10.62 8.40
CA ASP A 134 6.34 -12.01 8.32
C ASP A 134 6.80 -12.90 9.50
N GLU A 135 7.77 -12.43 10.27
CA GLU A 135 8.29 -13.04 11.50
C GLU A 135 8.49 -11.91 12.52
N PRO A 136 8.38 -12.18 13.84
CA PRO A 136 8.35 -13.51 14.48
C PRO A 136 6.97 -14.16 14.64
N TYR A 137 5.92 -13.61 14.04
CA TYR A 137 4.52 -13.97 14.31
C TYR A 137 4.01 -15.20 13.56
#